data_AF-A0A661EXU9-F1
#
_entry.id   AF-A0A661EXU9-F1
#
_cell.length_a   1.000
_cell.length_b   1.000
_cell.length_c   1.000
_cell.angle_alpha   90.00
_cell.angle_beta   90.00
_cell.angle_gamma   90.00
#
_symmetry.space_group_name_H-M   'P 1'
#
loop_
_entity.id
_entity.type
_entity.pdbx_description
1 polymer ?
#
loop_
_entity_poly.entity_id
_entity_poly.type
_entity_poly.pdbx_seq_one_letter_code
_entity_poly.pdbx_strand_id
1 'polypeptide(L)'
;MSEQQSLQERTEQPTERRKKDSRKKGQVPRSKELNTMLSLLFGAFGLVIMGGSMSVEFVSLFESALSFDREVAFDDEMIAVRFVGLVVSSLLILTPFLAVMMVGSIVGPIVMGGWSFSLSAMAFKLEKISPAKGIKRVFSAKGLLELFKALFKFVILAATTVFLFGVL
;
A
#
# COMPACT_ATOMS: atom_id res chain seq x y z
N MET A 1 -17.88 30.57 26.09
CA MET A 1 -17.87 31.68 25.12
C MET A 1 -16.88 31.33 24.02
N SER A 2 -17.32 31.38 22.75
CA SER A 2 -16.49 31.33 21.51
C SER A 2 -16.14 29.97 20.87
N GLU A 3 -17.10 29.06 20.65
CA GLU A 3 -16.95 27.93 19.70
C GLU A 3 -18.07 27.89 18.63
N GLN A 4 -18.42 29.04 18.06
CA GLN A 4 -19.43 29.15 16.98
C GLN A 4 -18.98 29.99 15.77
N GLN A 5 -17.68 30.06 15.45
CA GLN A 5 -17.19 30.91 14.33
C GLN A 5 -16.63 30.18 13.10
N SER A 6 -16.82 28.86 12.92
CA SER A 6 -16.23 28.16 11.77
C SER A 6 -17.20 27.38 10.87
N LEU A 7 -18.47 27.79 10.79
CA LEU A 7 -19.44 27.29 9.80
C LEU A 7 -19.64 28.25 8.62
N GLN A 8 -18.78 29.26 8.47
CA GLN A 8 -18.75 30.06 7.25
C GLN A 8 -17.87 29.32 6.24
N GLU A 9 -18.50 28.51 5.39
CA GLU A 9 -17.85 27.95 4.20
C GLU A 9 -17.30 29.12 3.38
N ARG A 10 -15.98 29.33 3.45
CA ARG A 10 -15.30 30.33 2.64
C ARG A 10 -15.42 29.90 1.18
N THR A 11 -16.29 30.58 0.45
CA THR A 11 -16.56 30.38 -0.99
C THR A 11 -15.42 30.87 -1.89
N GLU A 12 -14.50 31.66 -1.34
CA GLU A 12 -13.36 32.20 -2.08
C GLU A 12 -12.21 31.21 -2.24
N GLN A 13 -11.57 31.27 -3.42
CA GLN A 13 -10.39 30.45 -3.68
C GLN A 13 -9.23 30.83 -2.74
N PRO A 14 -8.49 29.84 -2.22
CA PRO A 14 -7.34 30.12 -1.37
C PRO A 14 -6.25 30.87 -2.14
N THR A 15 -5.73 31.95 -1.54
CA THR A 15 -4.60 32.70 -2.10
C THR A 15 -3.34 31.83 -2.21
N GLU A 16 -2.43 32.19 -3.13
CA GLU A 16 -1.19 31.43 -3.38
C GLU A 16 -0.32 31.26 -2.12
N ARG A 17 -0.29 32.26 -1.23
CA ARG A 17 0.39 32.16 0.06
C ARG A 17 -0.21 31.06 0.95
N ARG A 18 -1.55 30.99 1.04
CA ARG A 18 -2.24 29.92 1.80
C ARG A 18 -1.99 28.54 1.22
N LYS A 19 -1.98 28.39 -0.12
CA LYS A 19 -1.66 27.11 -0.77
C LYS A 19 -0.23 26.65 -0.43
N LYS A 20 0.76 27.56 -0.47
CA LYS A 20 2.15 27.26 -0.11
C LYS A 20 2.29 26.88 1.38
N ASP A 21 1.60 27.59 2.27
CA ASP A 21 1.65 27.29 3.71
C ASP A 21 0.99 25.94 4.05
N SER A 22 -0.12 25.59 3.39
CA SER A 22 -0.74 24.25 3.53
C SER A 22 0.19 23.15 3.04
N ARG A 23 0.89 23.34 1.91
CA ARG A 23 1.91 22.40 1.42
C ARG A 23 3.07 22.25 2.41
N LYS A 24 3.59 23.35 2.98
CA LYS A 24 4.64 23.29 4.03
C LYS A 24 4.21 22.49 5.27
N LYS A 25 2.91 22.50 5.58
CA LYS A 25 2.31 21.68 6.66
C LYS A 25 2.08 20.21 6.26
N GLY A 26 2.49 19.80 5.07
CA GLY A 26 2.31 18.44 4.53
C GLY A 26 0.91 18.15 4.01
N GLN A 27 0.06 19.17 3.85
CA GLN A 27 -1.29 19.03 3.29
C GLN A 27 -1.22 19.13 1.77
N VAL A 28 -0.87 18.02 1.13
CA VAL A 28 -0.93 17.86 -0.33
C VAL A 28 -2.18 17.09 -0.74
N PRO A 29 -2.73 17.34 -1.95
CA PRO A 29 -3.76 16.49 -2.52
C PRO A 29 -3.31 15.03 -2.55
N ARG A 30 -4.20 14.11 -2.15
CA ARG A 30 -3.97 12.66 -2.21
C ARG A 30 -5.24 11.99 -2.71
N SER A 31 -5.12 11.07 -3.66
CA SER A 31 -6.22 10.20 -4.09
C SER A 31 -5.96 8.79 -3.60
N LYS A 32 -6.85 8.29 -2.73
CA LYS A 32 -6.77 6.91 -2.24
C LYS A 32 -6.97 5.92 -3.38
N GLU A 33 -7.92 6.19 -4.27
CA GLU A 33 -8.25 5.31 -5.40
C GLU A 33 -7.13 5.21 -6.42
N LEU A 34 -6.50 6.34 -6.77
CA LEU A 34 -5.39 6.32 -7.72
C LEU A 34 -4.20 5.53 -7.16
N ASN A 35 -3.90 5.70 -5.87
CA ASN A 35 -2.83 4.95 -5.23
C ASN A 35 -3.11 3.44 -5.26
N THR A 36 -4.35 3.03 -4.93
CA THR A 36 -4.76 1.62 -5.01
C THR A 36 -4.66 1.10 -6.44
N MET A 37 -5.17 1.84 -7.43
CA MET A 37 -5.14 1.46 -8.83
C MET A 37 -3.71 1.27 -9.34
N LEU A 38 -2.83 2.24 -9.10
CA LEU A 38 -1.43 2.14 -9.52
C LEU A 38 -0.73 0.98 -8.81
N SER A 39 -0.96 0.79 -7.51
CA SER A 39 -0.39 -0.35 -6.79
C SER A 39 -0.84 -1.67 -7.42
N LEU A 40 -2.13 -1.82 -7.74
CA LEU A 40 -2.64 -3.03 -8.41
C LEU A 40 -2.04 -3.22 -9.81
N LEU A 41 -1.93 -2.16 -10.60
CA LEU A 41 -1.37 -2.24 -11.96
C LEU A 41 0.11 -2.65 -11.93
N PHE A 42 0.93 -1.98 -11.12
CA PHE A 42 2.35 -2.33 -10.99
C PHE A 42 2.52 -3.77 -10.47
N GLY A 43 1.64 -4.22 -9.58
CA GLY A 43 1.67 -5.59 -9.04
C GLY A 43 1.31 -6.61 -10.09
N ALA A 44 0.22 -6.38 -10.82
CA ALA A 44 -0.21 -7.25 -11.91
C ALA A 44 0.84 -7.34 -13.02
N PHE A 45 1.34 -6.20 -13.52
CA PHE A 45 2.38 -6.19 -14.55
C PHE A 45 3.69 -6.79 -14.05
N GLY A 46 4.09 -6.51 -12.80
CA GLY A 46 5.25 -7.12 -12.18
C GLY A 46 5.14 -8.65 -12.15
N LEU A 47 3.99 -9.19 -11.72
CA LEU A 47 3.75 -10.62 -11.72
C LEU A 47 3.70 -11.22 -13.12
N VAL A 48 3.10 -10.54 -14.10
CA VAL A 48 3.06 -11.03 -15.49
C VAL A 48 4.46 -11.14 -16.09
N ILE A 49 5.31 -10.15 -15.86
CA ILE A 49 6.66 -10.10 -16.44
C ILE A 49 7.63 -11.03 -15.68
N MET A 50 7.53 -11.07 -14.35
CA MET A 50 8.54 -11.67 -13.48
C MET A 50 8.09 -12.98 -12.82
N GLY A 51 6.78 -13.23 -12.78
CA GLY A 51 6.21 -14.37 -12.05
C GLY A 51 6.70 -15.71 -12.59
N GLY A 52 6.92 -15.82 -13.91
CA GLY A 52 7.47 -17.03 -14.52
C GLY A 52 8.88 -17.35 -14.01
N SER A 53 9.81 -16.40 -14.10
CA SER A 53 11.20 -16.61 -13.62
C SER A 53 11.25 -16.83 -12.11
N MET A 54 10.51 -16.04 -11.34
CA MET A 54 10.42 -16.20 -9.88
C MET A 54 9.90 -17.59 -9.50
N SER A 55 8.90 -18.10 -10.22
CA SER A 55 8.36 -19.44 -9.94
C SER A 55 9.39 -20.53 -10.17
N VAL A 56 10.17 -20.45 -11.26
CA VAL A 56 11.25 -21.42 -11.54
C VAL A 56 12.33 -21.36 -10.46
N GLU A 57 12.75 -20.16 -10.06
CA GLU A 57 13.75 -19.97 -9.01
C GLU A 57 13.26 -20.52 -7.67
N PHE A 58 12.00 -20.25 -7.30
CA PHE A 58 11.38 -20.79 -6.10
C PHE A 58 11.29 -22.31 -6.12
N VAL A 59 10.92 -22.93 -7.24
CA VAL A 59 10.90 -24.40 -7.37
C VAL A 59 12.29 -24.98 -7.11
N SER A 60 13.34 -24.41 -7.74
CA SER A 60 14.72 -24.89 -7.49
C SER A 60 15.15 -24.70 -6.03
N LEU A 61 14.69 -23.63 -5.38
CA LEU A 61 14.98 -23.36 -3.99
C LEU A 61 14.28 -24.35 -3.06
N PHE A 62 13.05 -24.74 -3.37
CA PHE A 62 12.31 -25.78 -2.66
C PHE A 62 12.94 -27.16 -2.85
N GLU A 63 13.32 -27.52 -4.08
CA GLU A 63 14.04 -28.77 -4.36
C GLU A 63 15.35 -28.83 -3.59
N SER A 64 16.12 -27.74 -3.61
CA SER A 64 17.32 -27.60 -2.78
C SER A 64 16.97 -27.78 -1.32
N ALA A 65 16.04 -26.99 -0.76
CA ALA A 65 15.65 -27.06 0.65
C ALA A 65 15.27 -28.48 1.12
N LEU A 66 14.56 -29.23 0.30
CA LEU A 66 14.07 -30.58 0.60
C LEU A 66 15.08 -31.70 0.29
N SER A 67 16.12 -31.43 -0.49
CA SER A 67 17.25 -32.33 -0.62
C SER A 67 18.15 -32.22 0.62
N PHE A 68 18.48 -33.35 1.26
CA PHE A 68 19.38 -33.41 2.40
C PHE A 68 20.52 -34.36 2.10
N ASP A 69 21.74 -33.84 2.05
CA ASP A 69 22.93 -34.68 2.16
C ASP A 69 23.08 -35.13 3.61
N ARG A 70 23.37 -36.42 3.79
CA ARG A 70 23.44 -37.06 5.11
C ARG A 70 24.46 -36.37 6.01
N GLU A 71 25.53 -35.82 5.44
CA GLU A 71 26.59 -35.12 6.16
C GLU A 71 26.12 -33.80 6.77
N VAL A 72 25.21 -33.08 6.10
CA VAL A 72 24.62 -31.82 6.60
C VAL A 72 23.53 -32.09 7.62
N ALA A 73 22.81 -33.21 7.52
CA ALA A 73 21.68 -33.53 8.40
C ALA A 73 22.06 -33.84 9.85
N PHE A 74 23.34 -34.12 10.14
CA PHE A 74 23.83 -34.44 11.48
C PHE A 74 24.75 -33.36 12.08
N ASP A 75 24.88 -32.21 11.41
CA ASP A 75 25.64 -31.05 11.89
C ASP A 75 24.69 -29.85 12.06
N ASP A 76 24.38 -29.53 13.32
CA ASP A 76 23.48 -28.44 13.68
C ASP A 76 23.94 -27.07 13.14
N GLU A 77 25.25 -26.83 13.06
CA GLU A 77 25.82 -25.58 12.56
C GLU A 77 25.63 -25.47 11.04
N MET A 78 25.87 -26.57 10.32
CA MET A 78 25.65 -26.61 8.87
C MET A 78 24.16 -26.44 8.49
N ILE A 79 23.23 -26.98 9.29
CA ILE A 79 21.79 -26.79 9.10
C ILE A 79 21.42 -25.31 9.27
N ALA A 80 21.94 -24.64 10.29
CA ALA A 80 21.66 -23.23 10.55
C ALA A 80 22.17 -22.32 9.41
N VAL A 81 23.42 -22.54 8.96
CA VAL A 81 24.01 -21.77 7.84
C VAL A 81 23.19 -21.99 6.56
N ARG A 82 22.81 -23.24 6.29
CA ARG A 82 21.97 -23.58 5.12
C ARG A 82 20.60 -22.91 5.18
N PHE A 83 19.95 -22.92 6.34
CA PHE A 83 18.66 -22.26 6.53
C PHE A 83 18.75 -20.75 6.26
N VAL A 84 19.78 -20.08 6.78
CA VAL A 84 20.02 -18.65 6.50
C VAL A 84 20.22 -18.43 5.00
N GLY A 85 20.98 -19.29 4.32
CA GLY A 85 21.17 -19.23 2.87
C GLY A 85 19.86 -19.35 2.08
N LEU A 86 18.95 -20.23 2.50
CA LEU A 86 17.62 -20.38 1.89
C LEU A 86 16.74 -19.15 2.11
N VAL A 87 16.77 -18.56 3.32
CA VAL A 87 16.04 -17.33 3.63
C VAL A 87 16.55 -16.16 2.78
N VAL A 88 17.87 -15.97 2.71
CA VAL A 88 18.48 -14.91 1.91
C VAL A 88 18.14 -15.09 0.44
N SER A 89 18.26 -16.30 -0.10
CA SER A 89 17.90 -16.60 -1.50
C SER A 89 16.42 -16.31 -1.76
N SER A 90 15.52 -16.70 -0.86
CA SER A 90 14.08 -16.41 -0.97
C SER A 90 13.81 -14.89 -1.03
N LEU A 91 14.49 -14.11 -0.19
CA LEU A 91 14.37 -12.66 -0.18
C LEU A 91 14.91 -12.04 -1.47
N LEU A 92 16.03 -12.54 -2.00
CA LEU A 92 16.59 -12.06 -3.26
C LEU A 92 15.66 -12.31 -4.45
N ILE A 93 15.01 -13.47 -4.51
CA ILE A 93 14.00 -13.79 -5.54
C ILE A 93 12.82 -12.80 -5.49
N LEU A 94 12.37 -12.42 -4.29
CA LEU A 94 11.26 -11.47 -4.10
C LEU A 94 11.66 -10.01 -4.30
N THR A 95 12.92 -9.68 -4.07
CA THR A 95 13.43 -8.30 -4.07
C THR A 95 13.02 -7.49 -5.31
N PRO A 96 13.19 -7.98 -6.56
CA PRO A 96 12.88 -7.15 -7.72
C PRO A 96 11.37 -6.92 -7.87
N PHE A 97 10.52 -7.88 -7.47
CA PHE A 97 9.06 -7.68 -7.42
C PHE A 97 8.66 -6.64 -6.36
N LEU A 98 9.26 -6.73 -5.17
CA LEU A 98 9.04 -5.75 -4.10
C LEU A 98 9.51 -4.34 -4.50
N ALA A 99 10.58 -4.23 -5.28
CA ALA A 99 11.05 -2.96 -5.82
C ALA A 99 10.01 -2.33 -6.77
N VAL A 100 9.43 -3.13 -7.69
CA VAL A 100 8.33 -2.66 -8.57
C VAL A 100 7.12 -2.21 -7.75
N MET A 101 6.78 -2.95 -6.69
CA MET A 101 5.68 -2.58 -5.79
C MET A 101 5.96 -1.28 -5.03
N MET A 102 7.18 -1.11 -4.54
CA MET A 102 7.62 0.11 -3.89
C MET A 102 7.47 1.31 -4.83
N VAL A 103 7.89 1.19 -6.08
CA VAL A 103 7.70 2.23 -7.11
C VAL A 103 6.22 2.55 -7.29
N GLY A 104 5.35 1.56 -7.50
CA GLY A 104 3.91 1.78 -7.64
C GLY A 104 3.27 2.52 -6.45
N SER A 105 3.71 2.18 -5.23
CA SER A 105 3.22 2.79 -4.00
C SER A 105 3.65 4.26 -3.81
N ILE A 106 4.81 4.63 -4.35
CA ILE A 106 5.40 5.97 -4.24
C ILE A 106 4.93 6.89 -5.38
N VAL A 107 4.79 6.34 -6.59
CA VAL A 107 4.40 7.10 -7.79
C VAL A 107 3.02 7.73 -7.63
N GLY A 108 2.01 7.00 -7.15
CA GLY A 108 0.65 7.53 -6.99
C GLY A 108 0.57 8.80 -6.12
N PRO A 109 1.13 8.79 -4.90
CA PRO A 109 1.20 9.97 -4.07
C PRO A 109 1.93 11.14 -4.73
N ILE A 110 3.02 10.89 -5.46
CA ILE A 110 3.83 11.93 -6.13
C ILE A 110 3.07 12.54 -7.32
N VAL A 111 2.44 11.73 -8.17
CA VAL A 111 1.70 12.21 -9.35
C VAL A 111 0.54 13.12 -8.94
N MET A 112 -0.16 12.83 -7.83
CA MET A 112 -1.28 13.66 -7.36
C MET A 112 -0.85 14.90 -6.57
N GLY A 113 0.06 14.72 -5.61
CA GLY A 113 0.37 15.75 -4.61
C GLY A 113 1.70 16.45 -4.81
N GLY A 114 2.53 15.95 -5.73
CA GLY A 114 3.96 16.25 -5.78
C GLY A 114 4.74 15.63 -4.62
N TRP A 115 6.04 15.90 -4.60
CA TRP A 115 6.88 15.60 -3.45
C TRP A 115 6.67 16.66 -2.35
N SER A 116 6.32 16.22 -1.14
CA SER A 116 6.10 17.12 0.00
C SER A 116 6.63 16.50 1.29
N PHE A 117 7.71 17.08 1.80
CA PHE A 117 8.30 16.72 3.08
C PHE A 117 7.89 17.76 4.15
N SER A 118 7.35 17.30 5.29
CA SER A 118 6.96 18.20 6.38
C SER A 118 7.19 17.56 7.75
N LEU A 119 8.14 18.11 8.50
CA LEU A 119 8.37 17.77 9.91
C LEU A 119 7.12 17.98 10.77
N SER A 120 6.34 19.03 10.47
CA SER A 120 5.09 19.31 11.18
C SER A 120 3.98 18.29 10.93
N ALA A 121 4.05 17.54 9.82
CA ALA A 121 3.13 16.45 9.52
C ALA A 121 3.52 15.16 10.27
N MET A 122 4.81 14.96 10.54
CA MET A 122 5.35 13.84 11.34
C MET A 122 5.23 14.05 12.85
N ALA A 123 5.00 15.29 13.29
CA ALA A 123 4.79 15.58 14.71
C ALA A 123 3.61 14.79 15.30
N PHE A 124 3.82 14.24 16.50
CA PHE A 124 2.78 13.54 17.26
C PHE A 124 1.65 14.51 17.64
N LYS A 125 0.40 14.16 17.31
CA LYS A 125 -0.78 14.99 17.58
C LYS A 125 -1.81 14.15 18.34
N LEU A 126 -1.96 14.42 19.64
CA LEU A 126 -2.91 13.73 20.53
C LEU A 126 -4.36 13.76 19.99
N GLU A 127 -4.73 14.85 19.32
CA GLU A 127 -6.06 15.00 18.70
C GLU A 127 -6.39 13.93 17.65
N LYS A 128 -5.37 13.34 17.00
CA LYS A 128 -5.55 12.28 15.99
C LYS A 128 -5.81 10.90 16.61
N ILE A 129 -5.61 10.73 17.91
CA ILE A 129 -5.64 9.42 18.60
C ILE A 129 -6.96 9.20 19.38
N SER A 130 -7.85 10.20 19.45
CA SER A 130 -9.11 10.09 20.20
C SER A 130 -10.01 8.95 19.68
N PRO A 131 -10.29 7.90 20.50
CA PRO A 131 -11.17 6.80 20.10
C PRO A 131 -12.59 7.25 19.77
N ALA A 132 -13.12 8.21 20.54
CA ALA A 132 -14.45 8.78 20.34
C ALA A 132 -14.59 9.48 18.99
N LYS A 133 -13.57 10.26 18.56
CA LYS A 133 -13.54 10.86 17.22
C LYS A 133 -13.45 9.80 16.13
N GLY A 134 -12.73 8.70 16.38
CA GLY A 134 -12.65 7.55 15.49
C GLY A 134 -14.01 6.90 15.25
N ILE A 135 -14.73 6.56 16.33
CA ILE A 135 -16.08 5.95 16.25
C ILE A 135 -17.05 6.89 15.53
N LYS A 136 -17.08 8.17 15.89
CA LYS A 136 -17.93 9.17 15.21
C LYS A 136 -17.63 9.26 13.72
N ARG A 137 -16.37 9.11 13.31
CA ARG A 137 -15.98 9.12 11.90
C ARG A 137 -16.51 7.90 11.16
N VAL A 138 -16.45 6.71 11.77
CA VAL A 138 -16.96 5.46 11.20
C VAL A 138 -18.49 5.52 11.03
N PHE A 139 -19.21 5.93 12.07
CA PHE A 139 -20.69 6.04 12.06
C PHE A 139 -21.21 7.39 11.57
N SER A 140 -20.42 8.12 10.76
CA SER A 140 -20.87 9.38 10.15
C SER A 140 -21.52 9.15 8.79
N ALA A 141 -22.26 10.15 8.28
CA ALA A 141 -22.73 10.16 6.89
C ALA A 141 -21.59 9.95 5.88
N LYS A 142 -20.39 10.48 6.19
CA LYS A 142 -19.19 10.25 5.39
C LYS A 142 -18.76 8.78 5.43
N GLY A 143 -18.79 8.15 6.59
CA GLY A 143 -18.49 6.72 6.74
C GLY A 143 -19.46 5.84 5.95
N LEU A 144 -20.75 6.16 5.99
CA LEU A 144 -21.77 5.45 5.23
C LEU A 144 -21.59 5.60 3.71
N LEU A 145 -21.23 6.79 3.23
CA LEU A 145 -20.89 7.03 1.82
C LEU A 145 -19.63 6.26 1.38
N GLU A 146 -18.61 6.18 2.22
CA GLU A 146 -17.42 5.37 1.93
C GLU A 146 -17.75 3.87 1.88
N LEU A 147 -18.62 3.39 2.77
CA LEU A 147 -19.13 2.00 2.73
C LEU A 147 -19.87 1.73 1.43
N PHE A 148 -20.79 2.60 1.03
CA PHE A 148 -21.51 2.47 -0.23
C PHE A 148 -20.56 2.40 -1.43
N LYS A 149 -19.57 3.30 -1.50
CA LYS A 149 -18.55 3.26 -2.56
C LYS A 149 -17.74 1.96 -2.55
N ALA A 150 -17.41 1.43 -1.38
CA ALA A 150 -16.69 0.17 -1.26
C ALA A 150 -17.52 -1.02 -1.76
N LEU A 151 -18.80 -1.10 -1.36
CA LEU A 151 -19.73 -2.12 -1.83
C LEU A 151 -19.96 -2.04 -3.34
N PHE A 152 -20.13 -0.82 -3.88
CA PHE A 152 -20.30 -0.61 -5.31
C PHE A 152 -19.09 -1.12 -6.12
N LYS A 153 -17.86 -0.80 -5.68
CA LYS A 153 -16.64 -1.32 -6.31
C LYS A 153 -16.54 -2.83 -6.20
N PHE A 154 -16.90 -3.40 -5.05
CA PHE A 154 -16.89 -4.83 -4.84
C PHE A 154 -17.84 -5.54 -5.82
N VAL A 155 -19.06 -5.04 -6.00
CA VAL A 155 -20.02 -5.60 -6.96
C VAL A 155 -19.48 -5.54 -8.38
N ILE A 156 -18.88 -4.42 -8.79
CA ILE A 156 -18.25 -4.32 -10.12
C ILE A 156 -17.15 -5.38 -10.26
N LEU A 157 -16.23 -5.48 -9.30
CA LEU A 157 -15.14 -6.45 -9.36
C LEU A 157 -15.66 -7.89 -9.41
N ALA A 158 -16.65 -8.23 -8.59
CA ALA A 158 -17.27 -9.56 -8.58
C ALA A 158 -17.94 -9.86 -9.92
N ALA A 159 -18.73 -8.92 -10.46
CA ALA A 159 -19.40 -9.07 -11.74
C ALA A 159 -18.40 -9.23 -12.89
N THR A 160 -17.35 -8.41 -12.94
CA THR A 160 -16.29 -8.53 -13.96
C THR A 160 -15.54 -9.85 -13.84
N THR A 161 -15.26 -10.31 -12.62
CA THR A 161 -14.58 -11.59 -12.38
C THR A 161 -15.45 -12.75 -12.87
N VAL A 162 -16.72 -12.81 -12.46
CA VAL A 162 -17.66 -13.85 -12.91
C VAL A 162 -17.83 -13.82 -14.42
N PHE A 163 -17.93 -12.64 -15.03
CA PHE A 163 -18.02 -12.51 -16.48
C PHE A 163 -16.75 -13.03 -17.18
N LEU A 164 -15.56 -12.65 -16.73
CA LEU A 164 -14.31 -13.10 -17.34
C LEU A 164 -14.12 -14.62 -17.21
N PHE A 165 -14.28 -15.20 -16.01
CA PHE A 165 -14.05 -16.63 -15.80
C PHE A 165 -15.22 -17.54 -16.18
N GLY A 166 -16.41 -16.97 -16.40
CA GLY A 166 -17.60 -17.71 -16.83
C GLY A 166 -17.85 -17.69 -18.33
N VAL A 167 -17.24 -16.75 -19.06
CA VAL A 167 -17.42 -16.56 -20.52
C VAL A 167 -16.15 -16.94 -21.33
N LEU A 168 -14.95 -16.77 -20.76
CA LEU A 168 -13.70 -17.33 -21.30
C LEU A 168 -13.47 -18.75 -20.78
#